data_AF-A0A2R7MKC1-F1
#
_entry.id   AF-A0A2R7MKC1-F1
#
_cell.length_a   1.000
_cell.length_b   1.000
_cell.length_c   1.000
_cell.angle_alpha   90.00
_cell.angle_beta   90.00
_cell.angle_gamma   90.00
#
_symmetry.space_group_name_H-M   'P 1'
#
loop_
_entity.id
_entity.type
_entity.pdbx_description
1 polymer ?
#
loop_
_entity_poly.entity_id
_entity_poly.type
_entity_poly.pdbx_seq_one_letter_code
_entity_poly.pdbx_strand_id
1 'polypeptide(L)'
;MKNLKLKDIVDEHLFAELPGEELPNWGDLNIPANSAPTIETIDDGYKIDKIDVKKLSVDEYVIDVYFKLGMDVDFFVDRTYNRNEEKSDYYVLDFDWNDHVIHAGKTIDLPMFVTLIINSGFECLSIEINDFEGDSEYY
;
A
#
# COMPACT_ATOMS: atom_id res chain seq x y z
N MET A 1 4.29 33.16 3.19
CA MET A 1 3.15 32.33 2.72
C MET A 1 3.49 30.91 3.16
N LYS A 2 2.69 30.28 4.04
CA LYS A 2 2.87 28.87 4.39
C LYS A 2 2.42 28.05 3.17
N ASN A 3 3.23 27.08 2.76
CA ASN A 3 2.87 26.13 1.72
C ASN A 3 2.53 24.80 2.40
N LEU A 4 1.39 24.22 2.06
CA LEU A 4 1.06 22.86 2.45
C LEU A 4 2.03 21.90 1.75
N LYS A 5 2.79 21.14 2.52
CA LYS A 5 3.65 20.08 2.00
C LYS A 5 2.90 18.75 2.01
N LEU A 6 1.94 18.62 1.09
CA LEU A 6 1.01 17.50 1.08
C LEU A 6 1.72 16.14 0.99
N LYS A 7 2.70 16.00 0.10
CA LYS A 7 3.45 14.75 -0.06
C LYS A 7 4.19 14.39 1.22
N ASP A 8 4.89 15.33 1.85
CA ASP A 8 5.61 15.08 3.12
C ASP A 8 4.67 14.54 4.21
N ILE A 9 3.45 15.08 4.32
CA ILE A 9 2.45 14.62 5.31
C ILE A 9 1.96 13.20 4.99
N VAL A 10 1.67 12.92 3.71
CA VAL A 10 1.23 11.60 3.26
C VAL A 10 2.35 10.58 3.43
N ASP A 11 3.59 10.92 3.04
CA ASP A 11 4.77 10.07 3.21
C ASP A 11 4.96 9.69 4.69
N GLU A 12 4.99 10.68 5.59
CA GLU A 12 5.19 10.43 7.03
C GLU A 12 4.21 9.40 7.58
N HIS A 13 2.95 9.46 7.15
CA HIS A 13 1.93 8.51 7.57
C HIS A 13 2.08 7.13 6.91
N LEU A 14 2.27 7.07 5.58
CA LEU A 14 2.45 5.80 4.86
C LEU A 14 3.64 5.00 5.38
N PHE A 15 4.81 5.64 5.56
CA PHE A 15 6.03 4.98 6.01
C PHE A 15 5.98 4.58 7.49
N ALA A 16 5.10 5.20 8.28
CA ALA A 16 4.90 4.85 9.68
C ALA A 16 3.92 3.70 9.87
N GLU A 17 2.91 3.58 9.00
CA GLU A 17 1.80 2.64 9.20
C GLU A 17 1.84 1.41 8.31
N LEU A 18 2.35 1.47 7.08
CA LEU A 18 2.25 0.34 6.15
C LEU A 18 3.33 -0.74 6.34
N PRO A 19 4.64 -0.41 6.50
CA PRO A 19 5.66 -1.44 6.66
C PRO A 19 5.42 -2.30 7.91
N GLY A 20 5.40 -3.61 7.72
CA GLY A 20 5.14 -4.61 8.75
C GLY A 20 3.67 -5.05 8.87
N GLU A 21 2.74 -4.38 8.20
CA GLU A 21 1.33 -4.78 8.18
C GLU A 21 1.07 -5.94 7.20
N GLU A 22 0.06 -6.75 7.49
CA GLU A 22 -0.42 -7.77 6.57
C GLU A 22 -1.19 -7.11 5.43
N LEU A 23 -0.91 -7.52 4.19
CA LEU A 23 -1.62 -7.02 3.03
C LEU A 23 -3.04 -7.61 2.98
N PRO A 24 -4.10 -6.80 3.14
CA PRO A 24 -5.47 -7.31 3.07
C PRO A 24 -5.81 -7.70 1.63
N ASN A 25 -6.77 -8.61 1.47
CA ASN A 25 -7.37 -8.95 0.16
C ASN A 25 -6.35 -9.35 -0.94
N TRP A 26 -5.17 -9.85 -0.55
CA TRP A 26 -4.09 -10.26 -1.47
C TRP A 26 -4.48 -11.37 -2.45
N GLY A 27 -5.60 -12.06 -2.23
CA GLY A 27 -6.12 -13.11 -3.11
C GLY A 27 -6.34 -12.63 -4.55
N ASP A 28 -6.69 -11.35 -4.76
CA ASP A 28 -6.89 -10.77 -6.09
C ASP A 28 -5.58 -10.42 -6.81
N LEU A 29 -4.44 -10.45 -6.10
CA LEU A 29 -3.12 -10.07 -6.61
C LEU A 29 -2.32 -11.24 -7.18
N ASN A 30 -2.96 -12.42 -7.28
CA ASN A 30 -2.35 -13.68 -7.73
C ASN A 30 -1.02 -13.97 -6.99
N ILE A 31 -0.98 -13.69 -5.69
CA ILE A 31 0.17 -14.01 -4.85
C ILE A 31 -0.01 -15.47 -4.40
N PRO A 32 0.90 -16.41 -4.71
CA PRO A 32 0.74 -17.82 -4.37
C PRO A 32 1.15 -18.09 -2.92
N ALA A 33 0.63 -17.31 -1.99
CA ALA A 33 0.96 -17.41 -0.57
C ALA A 33 0.04 -18.40 0.16
N ASN A 34 0.58 -19.03 1.20
CA ASN A 34 -0.21 -19.87 2.12
C ASN A 34 -0.89 -19.05 3.24
N SER A 35 -0.48 -17.79 3.41
CA SER A 35 -0.92 -16.84 4.44
C SER A 35 -0.93 -15.44 3.86
N ALA A 36 -1.46 -14.46 4.61
CA ALA A 36 -1.35 -13.06 4.22
C ALA A 36 0.11 -12.65 4.02
N PRO A 37 0.46 -12.03 2.87
CA PRO A 37 1.76 -11.39 2.68
C PRO A 37 1.93 -10.24 3.67
N THR A 38 3.16 -9.94 4.03
CA THR A 38 3.52 -8.78 4.86
C THR A 38 4.14 -7.72 3.97
N ILE A 39 3.79 -6.46 4.19
CA ILE A 39 4.40 -5.32 3.49
C ILE A 39 5.81 -5.12 4.07
N GLU A 40 6.84 -5.34 3.26
CA GLU A 40 8.24 -5.18 3.69
C GLU A 40 8.68 -3.73 3.47
N THR A 41 8.49 -3.22 2.24
CA THR A 41 8.82 -1.83 1.91
C THR A 41 7.81 -1.22 0.95
N ILE A 42 7.73 0.11 0.97
CA ILE A 42 6.94 0.90 0.02
C ILE A 42 7.86 1.83 -0.79
N ASP A 43 7.56 2.03 -2.07
CA ASP A 43 8.31 2.90 -2.98
C ASP A 43 8.02 4.38 -2.68
N ASP A 44 9.07 5.18 -2.46
CA ASP A 44 8.96 6.62 -2.21
C ASP A 44 8.77 7.46 -3.48
N GLY A 45 8.98 6.83 -4.64
CA GLY A 45 8.92 7.42 -5.98
C GLY A 45 7.53 7.59 -6.57
N TYR A 46 6.47 7.27 -5.80
CA TYR A 46 5.10 7.39 -6.26
C TYR A 46 4.71 8.84 -6.59
N LYS A 47 3.70 8.98 -7.45
CA LYS A 47 3.17 10.29 -7.89
C LYS A 47 1.72 10.41 -7.49
N ILE A 48 1.36 11.58 -6.99
CA ILE A 48 -0.04 11.94 -6.77
C ILE A 48 -0.71 12.12 -8.13
N ASP A 49 -1.68 11.26 -8.42
CA ASP A 49 -2.43 11.24 -9.67
C ASP A 49 -3.58 12.27 -9.65
N LYS A 50 -4.25 12.39 -8.49
CA LYS A 50 -5.39 13.28 -8.33
C LYS A 50 -5.48 13.83 -6.91
N ILE A 51 -5.88 15.09 -6.81
CA ILE A 51 -6.22 15.77 -5.55
C ILE A 51 -7.62 16.35 -5.72
N ASP A 52 -8.52 16.05 -4.80
CA ASP A 52 -9.81 16.71 -4.66
C ASP A 52 -9.86 17.47 -3.33
N VAL A 53 -10.39 18.69 -3.34
CA VAL A 53 -10.38 19.58 -2.18
C VAL A 53 -11.79 20.08 -1.95
N LYS A 54 -12.34 19.77 -0.78
CA LYS A 54 -13.69 20.17 -0.36
C LYS A 54 -13.61 21.01 0.89
N LYS A 55 -14.36 22.11 0.93
CA LYS A 55 -14.51 22.90 2.15
C LYS A 55 -15.50 22.20 3.08
N LEU A 56 -15.07 21.87 4.29
CA LEU A 56 -15.90 21.20 5.29
C LEU A 56 -16.61 22.22 6.20
N SER A 57 -15.86 23.23 6.67
CA SER A 57 -16.38 24.29 7.53
C SER A 57 -15.71 25.63 7.23
N VAL A 58 -15.93 26.66 8.04
CA VAL A 58 -15.29 27.98 7.84
C VAL A 58 -13.78 27.86 7.87
N ASP A 59 -13.26 26.96 8.70
CA ASP A 59 -11.83 26.79 8.98
C ASP A 59 -11.27 25.44 8.51
N GLU A 60 -12.10 24.50 8.05
CA GLU A 60 -11.64 23.14 7.71
C GLU A 60 -11.86 22.78 6.24
N TYR A 61 -10.92 21.99 5.72
CA TYR A 61 -10.94 21.44 4.36
C TYR A 61 -10.62 19.95 4.41
N VAL A 62 -11.32 19.18 3.58
CA VAL A 62 -11.01 17.78 3.29
C VAL A 62 -10.20 17.75 2.00
N ILE A 63 -9.09 17.01 2.02
CA ILE A 63 -8.22 16.75 0.87
C ILE A 63 -8.20 15.26 0.63
N ASP A 64 -8.69 14.87 -0.53
CA ASP A 64 -8.76 13.51 -1.03
C ASP A 64 -7.60 13.31 -2.02
N VAL A 65 -6.66 12.41 -1.72
CA VAL A 65 -5.44 12.17 -2.50
C VAL A 65 -5.46 10.76 -3.07
N TYR A 66 -5.27 10.65 -4.38
CA TYR A 66 -5.23 9.37 -5.11
C TYR A 66 -3.86 9.20 -5.78
N PHE A 67 -3.29 8.01 -5.67
CA PHE A 67 -2.03 7.63 -6.30
C PHE A 67 -1.92 6.12 -6.47
N LYS A 68 -0.90 5.66 -7.18
CA LYS A 68 -0.48 4.25 -7.16
C LYS A 68 0.79 4.11 -6.35
N LEU A 69 0.81 3.16 -5.43
CA LEU A 69 1.95 2.87 -4.57
C LEU A 69 2.55 1.52 -4.95
N GLY A 70 3.84 1.55 -5.31
CA GLY A 70 4.64 0.34 -5.43
C GLY A 70 5.02 -0.16 -4.04
N MET A 71 4.89 -1.47 -3.82
CA MET A 71 5.16 -2.10 -2.53
C MET A 71 5.87 -3.44 -2.79
N ASP A 72 6.86 -3.75 -1.98
CA ASP A 72 7.42 -5.09 -1.89
C ASP A 72 6.76 -5.82 -0.73
N VAL A 73 6.23 -7.00 -1.02
CA VAL A 73 5.57 -7.85 -0.05
C VAL A 73 6.26 -9.20 0.07
N ASP A 74 6.40 -9.65 1.30
CA ASP A 74 7.03 -10.91 1.69
C ASP A 74 5.97 -11.94 2.05
N PHE A 75 6.16 -13.18 1.61
CA PHE A 75 5.21 -14.26 1.85
C PHE A 75 5.85 -15.65 1.75
N PHE A 76 5.09 -16.66 2.17
CA PHE A 76 5.51 -18.06 2.13
C PHE A 76 4.74 -18.85 1.09
N VAL A 77 5.47 -19.60 0.26
CA VAL A 77 4.91 -20.47 -0.78
C VAL A 77 5.23 -21.93 -0.46
N ASP A 78 4.28 -22.84 -0.64
CA ASP A 78 4.54 -24.27 -0.49
C ASP A 78 5.56 -24.80 -1.50
N ARG A 79 6.53 -25.58 -1.03
CA ARG A 79 7.58 -26.19 -1.89
C ARG A 79 7.03 -27.10 -2.98
N THR A 80 5.87 -27.71 -2.75
CA THR A 80 5.18 -28.56 -3.74
C THR A 80 4.60 -27.75 -4.89
N TYR A 81 4.21 -26.49 -4.63
CA TYR A 81 3.68 -25.55 -5.61
C TYR A 81 4.79 -25.06 -6.56
N ASN A 82 5.95 -24.69 -6.02
CA ASN A 82 7.10 -24.19 -6.80
C ASN A 82 7.69 -25.22 -7.80
N ARG A 83 7.51 -26.53 -7.58
CA ARG A 83 8.03 -27.56 -8.50
C ARG A 83 7.28 -27.63 -9.84
N ASN A 84 6.09 -27.03 -9.94
CA ASN A 84 5.18 -27.23 -11.07
C ASN A 84 4.99 -25.98 -11.95
N GLU A 85 5.47 -24.80 -11.53
CA GLU A 85 5.29 -23.55 -12.30
C GLU A 85 6.59 -23.08 -12.93
N GLU A 86 6.65 -23.07 -14.26
CA GLU A 86 7.84 -22.63 -15.00
C GLU A 86 8.05 -21.10 -14.99
N LYS A 87 7.11 -20.30 -14.47
CA LYS A 87 7.19 -18.83 -14.44
C LYS A 87 6.31 -18.22 -13.34
N SER A 88 6.73 -18.35 -12.09
CA SER A 88 6.03 -17.63 -11.03
C SER A 88 6.46 -16.16 -11.02
N ASP A 89 5.49 -15.24 -10.84
CA ASP A 89 5.66 -13.78 -10.83
C ASP A 89 6.15 -13.26 -9.46
N TYR A 90 7.05 -14.03 -8.83
CA TYR A 90 7.64 -13.72 -7.53
C TYR A 90 9.13 -14.10 -7.54
N TYR A 91 9.92 -13.46 -6.69
CA TYR A 91 11.31 -13.79 -6.47
C TYR A 91 11.48 -14.58 -5.18
N VAL A 92 12.44 -15.51 -5.16
CA VAL A 92 12.74 -16.30 -3.95
C VAL A 92 13.74 -15.52 -3.09
N LEU A 93 13.37 -15.27 -1.84
CA LEU A 93 14.23 -14.66 -0.83
C LEU A 93 15.05 -15.72 -0.10
N ASP A 94 14.40 -16.82 0.30
CA ASP A 94 15.05 -17.98 0.91
C ASP A 94 14.37 -19.29 0.49
N PHE A 95 15.09 -20.12 -0.26
CA PHE A 95 14.61 -21.43 -0.67
C PHE A 95 14.61 -22.45 0.48
N ASP A 96 15.46 -22.26 1.50
CA ASP A 96 15.66 -23.18 2.61
C ASP A 96 15.14 -22.67 3.97
N TRP A 97 14.10 -21.85 3.92
CA TRP A 97 13.45 -21.33 5.12
C TRP A 97 13.01 -22.45 6.08
N ASN A 98 12.31 -23.47 5.58
CA ASN A 98 12.07 -24.74 6.26
C ASN A 98 11.69 -25.87 5.28
N ASP A 99 11.43 -27.08 5.80
CA ASP A 99 11.11 -28.26 4.99
C ASP A 99 9.81 -28.16 4.15
N HIS A 100 8.92 -27.22 4.47
CA HIS A 100 7.57 -27.11 3.90
C HIS A 100 7.41 -25.94 2.93
N VAL A 101 7.97 -24.78 3.24
CA VAL A 101 7.77 -23.54 2.48
C VAL A 101 9.08 -22.95 1.99
N ILE A 102 8.97 -22.05 1.02
CA ILE A 102 10.00 -21.10 0.63
C ILE A 102 9.56 -19.71 1.08
N HIS A 103 10.52 -18.86 1.44
CA HIS A 103 10.30 -17.44 1.62
C HIS A 103 10.47 -16.74 0.28
N ALA A 104 9.46 -15.98 -0.14
CA ALA A 104 9.41 -15.30 -1.42
C ALA A 104 8.95 -13.85 -1.22
N GLY A 105 9.29 -13.01 -2.20
CA GLY A 105 8.82 -11.65 -2.27
C GLY A 105 8.23 -11.35 -3.64
N LYS A 106 7.37 -10.34 -3.71
CA LYS A 106 6.79 -9.83 -4.95
C LYS A 106 6.63 -8.32 -4.85
N THR A 107 6.96 -7.63 -5.94
CA THR A 107 6.62 -6.22 -6.10
C THR A 107 5.20 -6.11 -6.67
N ILE A 108 4.35 -5.32 -6.02
CA ILE A 108 2.98 -5.06 -6.43
C ILE A 108 2.76 -3.54 -6.52
N ASP A 109 1.84 -3.14 -7.41
CA ASP A 109 1.37 -1.76 -7.49
C ASP A 109 -0.09 -1.71 -7.07
N LEU A 110 -0.41 -0.94 -6.03
CA LEU A 110 -1.78 -0.80 -5.53
C LEU A 110 -2.30 0.63 -5.67
N PRO A 111 -3.55 0.83 -6.10
CA PRO A 111 -4.19 2.13 -6.02
C PRO A 111 -4.42 2.48 -4.54
N MET A 112 -3.98 3.66 -4.14
CA MET A 112 -4.11 4.18 -2.79
C MET A 112 -5.04 5.38 -2.75
N PHE A 113 -5.81 5.47 -1.67
CA PHE A 113 -6.66 6.60 -1.39
C PHE A 113 -6.41 7.10 0.03
N VAL A 114 -5.99 8.36 0.16
CA VAL A 114 -5.71 8.99 1.44
C VAL A 114 -6.59 10.22 1.60
N THR A 115 -7.32 10.28 2.71
CA THR A 115 -8.12 11.45 3.07
C THR A 115 -7.46 12.20 4.21
N LEU A 116 -7.28 13.50 4.05
CA LEU A 116 -6.75 14.40 5.06
C LEU A 116 -7.78 15.47 5.41
N ILE A 117 -7.84 15.85 6.69
CA ILE A 117 -8.54 17.06 7.14
C ILE A 117 -7.49 18.07 7.55
N ILE A 118 -7.57 19.28 6.99
CA ILE A 118 -6.67 20.40 7.32
C ILE A 118 -7.45 21.62 7.80
N ASN A 119 -6.83 22.47 8.61
CA ASN A 119 -7.37 23.80 8.95
C ASN A 119 -6.96 24.89 7.93
N SER A 120 -7.46 26.12 8.07
CA SER A 120 -7.09 27.25 7.20
C SER A 120 -5.63 27.70 7.36
N GLY A 121 -4.97 27.24 8.42
CA GLY A 121 -3.53 27.35 8.66
C GLY A 121 -2.67 26.31 7.94
N PHE A 122 -3.28 25.41 7.15
CA PHE A 122 -2.66 24.26 6.48
C PHE A 122 -2.05 23.23 7.45
N GLU A 123 -2.57 23.14 8.66
CA GLU A 123 -2.17 22.10 9.62
C GLU A 123 -3.06 20.87 9.43
N CYS A 124 -2.44 19.69 9.36
CA CYS A 124 -3.17 18.42 9.30
C CYS A 124 -3.78 18.12 10.67
N LEU A 125 -5.11 17.99 10.69
CA LEU A 125 -5.89 17.65 11.87
C LEU A 125 -6.14 16.14 11.96
N SER A 126 -6.30 15.49 10.80
CA SER A 126 -6.53 14.05 10.66
C SER A 126 -6.02 13.59 9.31
N ILE A 127 -5.56 12.35 9.26
CA ILE A 127 -5.19 11.63 8.04
C ILE A 127 -5.65 10.19 8.20
N GLU A 128 -6.16 9.62 7.11
CA GLU A 128 -6.64 8.24 7.05
C GLU A 128 -6.28 7.65 5.69
N ILE A 129 -5.65 6.47 5.72
CA ILE A 129 -5.46 5.62 4.54
C ILE A 129 -6.73 4.78 4.42
N ASN A 130 -7.52 5.03 3.37
CA ASN A 130 -8.70 4.20 3.15
C ASN A 130 -8.25 2.82 2.67
N ASP A 131 -8.88 1.82 3.28
CA ASP A 131 -8.47 0.42 3.31
C ASP A 131 -8.20 -0.18 1.93
N PHE A 132 -7.37 -1.22 1.88
CA PHE A 132 -7.02 -2.04 0.72
C PHE A 132 -8.22 -2.87 0.20
N GLU A 133 -9.44 -2.46 0.53
CA GLU A 133 -10.67 -3.04 0.03
C GLU A 133 -10.82 -2.64 -1.42
N GLY A 134 -10.46 -3.58 -2.30
CA GLY A 134 -10.84 -3.55 -3.70
C GLY A 134 -12.36 -3.60 -3.82
N ASP A 135 -13.02 -2.46 -3.67
CA ASP A 135 -14.34 -2.28 -4.23
C ASP A 135 -14.18 -2.24 -5.74
N SER A 136 -14.39 -3.40 -6.36
CA SER A 136 -14.57 -3.61 -7.79
C SER A 136 -15.86 -2.94 -8.31
N GLU A 137 -16.16 -1.71 -7.89
CA GLU A 137 -17.37 -0.98 -8.28
C GLU A 137 -17.06 0.44 -8.75
N TYR A 138 -16.16 0.58 -9.73
CA TYR A 138 -16.21 1.72 -10.64
C TYR A 138 -15.89 1.30 -12.09
N TYR A 139 -16.87 0.68 -12.74
CA TYR A 139 -17.04 0.66 -14.20
C TYR A 139 -18.47 1.05 -14.58
#